data_AF-A0A1V9R8X8-F1
#
_entry.id   AF-A0A1V9R8X8-F1
#
_cell.length_a   1.000
_cell.length_b   1.000
_cell.length_c   1.000
_cell.angle_alpha   90.00
_cell.angle_beta   90.00
_cell.angle_gamma   90.00
#
_symmetry.space_group_name_H-M   'P 1'
#
loop_
_entity.id
_entity.type
_entity.pdbx_description
1 polymer ?
#
loop_
_entity_poly.entity_id
_entity_poly.type
_entity_poly.pdbx_seq_one_letter_code
_entity_poly.pdbx_strand_id
1 'polypeptide(L)'
;MSFLMLPSLDGQSLVQNIGDWALGIALVGVGIILVIVALLDFRKGLGKVGNKDIPAVVWGLVTGAFGAFFLYMGVDKIKNIFKNVGDDIPTE
;
A
#
# COMPACT_ATOMS: atom_id res chain seq x y z
N MET A 1 -10.03 -12.31 44.01
CA MET A 1 -9.16 -12.70 42.87
C MET A 1 -9.75 -12.09 41.61
N SER A 2 -9.23 -10.95 41.17
CA SER A 2 -9.54 -10.42 39.85
C SER A 2 -8.84 -11.30 38.82
N PHE A 3 -9.60 -12.24 38.24
CA PHE A 3 -9.16 -13.00 37.09
C PHE A 3 -8.91 -11.98 35.98
N LEU A 4 -7.64 -11.78 35.63
CA LEU A 4 -7.22 -11.02 34.46
C LEU A 4 -7.88 -11.67 33.25
N MET A 5 -9.02 -11.13 32.83
CA MET A 5 -9.56 -11.40 31.51
C MET A 5 -8.59 -10.74 30.55
N LEU A 6 -7.61 -11.53 30.08
CA LEU A 6 -6.90 -11.22 28.85
C LEU A 6 -7.98 -10.82 27.84
N PRO A 7 -7.90 -9.62 27.21
CA PRO A 7 -8.87 -9.24 26.20
C PRO A 7 -8.89 -10.39 25.20
N SER A 8 -10.03 -11.08 25.12
CA SER A 8 -10.21 -12.13 24.13
C SER A 8 -10.11 -11.41 22.80
N LEU A 9 -8.93 -11.50 22.17
CA LEU A 9 -8.76 -11.20 20.76
C LEU A 9 -9.72 -12.13 20.04
N ASP A 10 -10.94 -11.64 19.81
CA ASP A 10 -12.02 -12.38 19.19
C ASP A 10 -11.47 -12.96 17.90
N GLY A 11 -11.52 -14.28 17.69
CA GLY A 11 -10.83 -14.93 16.56
C GLY A 11 -11.18 -14.31 15.20
N GLN A 12 -12.35 -13.68 15.08
CA GLN A 12 -12.73 -12.88 13.92
C GLN A 12 -11.91 -11.59 13.73
N SER A 13 -11.59 -10.87 14.81
CA SER A 13 -10.73 -9.66 14.77
C SER A 13 -9.30 -9.99 14.33
N LEU A 14 -8.77 -11.14 14.76
CA LEU A 14 -7.46 -11.63 14.31
C LEU A 14 -7.46 -11.98 12.82
N VAL A 15 -8.49 -12.68 12.33
CA VAL A 15 -8.61 -13.04 10.90
C VAL A 15 -8.80 -11.80 10.02
N GLN A 16 -9.61 -10.84 10.46
CA GLN A 16 -9.81 -9.57 9.75
C GLN A 16 -8.50 -8.75 9.68
N ASN A 17 -7.76 -8.66 10.79
CA ASN A 17 -6.45 -7.99 10.81
C ASN A 17 -5.42 -8.65 9.89
N ILE A 18 -5.37 -9.98 9.83
CA ILE A 18 -4.48 -10.70 8.90
C ILE A 18 -4.92 -10.46 7.44
N GLY A 19 -6.22 -10.45 7.17
CA GLY A 19 -6.77 -10.16 5.84
C GLY A 19 -6.44 -8.74 5.36
N ASP A 20 -6.57 -7.74 6.25
CA ASP A 20 -6.20 -6.36 5.94
C ASP A 20 -4.69 -6.18 5.77
N TRP A 21 -3.87 -6.95 6.50
CA TRP A 21 -2.41 -6.97 6.32
C TRP A 21 -2.02 -7.55 4.96
N ALA A 22 -2.58 -8.70 4.59
CA ALA A 22 -2.34 -9.32 3.29
C ALA A 22 -2.80 -8.42 2.13
N LEU A 23 -3.96 -7.78 2.28
CA LEU A 23 -4.49 -6.82 1.31
C LEU A 23 -3.60 -5.58 1.21
N GLY A 24 -3.14 -5.04 2.34
CA GLY A 24 -2.24 -3.89 2.39
C GLY A 24 -0.92 -4.18 1.66
N ILE A 25 -0.30 -5.34 1.90
CA ILE A 25 0.92 -5.77 1.21
C ILE A 25 0.68 -5.98 -0.28
N ALA A 26 -0.43 -6.61 -0.66
CA ALA A 26 -0.76 -6.81 -2.07
C ALA A 26 -0.92 -5.45 -2.79
N LEU A 27 -1.61 -4.49 -2.17
CA LEU A 27 -1.78 -3.13 -2.71
C LEU A 27 -0.45 -2.40 -2.84
N VAL A 28 0.43 -2.50 -1.84
CA VAL A 28 1.79 -1.95 -1.93
C VAL A 28 2.57 -2.59 -3.07
N GLY A 29 2.54 -3.92 -3.19
CA GLY A 29 3.22 -4.65 -4.26
C GLY A 29 2.74 -4.23 -5.66
N VAL A 30 1.42 -4.19 -5.88
CA VAL A 30 0.81 -3.70 -7.12
C VAL A 30 1.20 -2.25 -7.39
N GLY A 31 1.16 -1.40 -6.36
CA GLY A 31 1.55 0.01 -6.46
C GLY A 31 2.99 0.20 -6.92
N ILE A 32 3.95 -0.55 -6.35
CA ILE A 32 5.36 -0.54 -6.76
C ILE A 32 5.49 -0.95 -8.24
N ILE A 33 4.83 -2.04 -8.66
CA ILE A 33 4.89 -2.53 -10.04
C ILE A 33 4.39 -1.45 -11.01
N LEU A 34 3.26 -0.81 -10.69
CA LEU A 34 2.68 0.24 -11.53
C LEU A 34 3.61 1.46 -11.62
N VAL A 35 4.28 1.85 -10.53
CA VAL A 35 5.28 2.93 -10.57
C VAL A 35 6.46 2.55 -11.47
N ILE A 36 6.93 1.30 -11.42
CA ILE A 36 8.02 0.84 -12.31
C ILE A 36 7.57 0.90 -13.78
N VAL A 37 6.38 0.38 -14.10
CA VAL A 37 5.83 0.43 -15.46
C VAL A 37 5.67 1.87 -15.94
N ALA A 38 5.15 2.75 -15.08
CA ALA A 38 5.02 4.18 -15.36
C ALA A 38 6.36 4.84 -15.72
N LEU A 39 7.43 4.54 -14.99
CA LEU A 39 8.77 5.05 -15.27
C LEU A 39 9.31 4.53 -16.60
N LEU A 40 9.04 3.26 -16.94
CA LEU A 40 9.45 2.68 -18.22
C LEU A 40 8.74 3.33 -19.40
N ASP A 41 7.43 3.53 -19.30
CA ASP A 41 6.64 4.15 -20.38
C ASP A 41 6.92 5.64 -20.50
N PHE A 42 7.13 6.34 -19.39
CA PHE A 42 7.60 7.72 -19.41
C PHE A 42 8.97 7.84 -20.08
N ARG A 43 9.92 6.95 -19.76
CA ARG A 43 11.24 6.92 -20.38
C ARG A 43 11.19 6.60 -21.87
N LYS A 44 10.33 5.66 -22.29
CA LYS A 44 10.08 5.38 -23.72
C LYS A 44 9.50 6.59 -24.42
N GLY A 45 8.49 7.22 -23.82
CA GLY A 45 7.78 8.37 -24.38
C GLY A 45 8.66 9.61 -24.55
N LEU A 46 9.62 9.83 -23.65
CA LEU A 46 10.59 10.92 -23.80
C LEU A 46 11.52 10.74 -25.01
N GLY A 47 11.70 9.49 -25.48
CA GLY A 47 12.42 9.16 -26.70
C GLY A 47 13.85 9.72 -26.76
N LYS A 48 14.47 9.62 -27.95
CA LYS A 48 15.61 10.47 -28.32
C LYS A 48 15.06 11.75 -28.96
N VAL A 49 15.81 12.86 -28.89
CA VAL A 49 15.43 14.17 -29.44
C VAL A 49 14.85 14.01 -30.86
N GLY A 50 13.59 14.40 -31.05
CA GLY A 50 12.87 14.34 -32.33
C GLY A 50 11.86 13.19 -32.50
N ASN A 51 11.86 12.16 -31.63
CA ASN A 51 10.91 11.04 -31.69
C ASN A 51 10.20 10.84 -30.33
N LYS A 52 9.51 11.88 -29.87
CA LYS A 52 8.75 11.84 -28.60
C LYS A 52 7.42 11.17 -28.84
N ASP A 53 7.15 10.10 -28.12
CA ASP A 53 5.84 9.44 -28.06
C ASP A 53 5.07 10.02 -26.87
N ILE A 54 4.37 11.14 -27.14
CA ILE A 54 3.55 11.83 -26.15
C ILE A 54 2.46 10.92 -25.54
N PRO A 55 1.75 10.08 -26.33
CA PRO A 55 0.86 9.07 -25.77
C PRO A 55 1.51 8.19 -24.69
N ALA A 56 2.72 7.66 -24.94
CA ALA A 56 3.43 6.84 -23.94
C ALA A 56 3.77 7.63 -22.67
N VAL A 57 4.12 8.92 -22.79
CA VAL A 57 4.34 9.81 -21.63
C VAL A 57 3.05 9.97 -20.80
N VAL A 58 1.92 10.22 -21.45
CA VAL A 58 0.62 10.40 -20.79
C VAL A 58 0.20 9.11 -20.09
N TRP A 59 0.35 7.95 -20.75
CA TRP A 59 0.08 6.65 -20.14
C TRP A 59 1.00 6.35 -18.96
N GLY A 60 2.28 6.72 -19.05
CA GLY A 60 3.21 6.63 -17.94
C GLY A 60 2.75 7.46 -16.73
N LEU A 61 2.32 8.71 -16.94
CA LEU A 61 1.80 9.56 -15.87
C LEU A 61 0.53 9.00 -15.22
N VAL A 62 -0.43 8.53 -16.02
CA VAL A 62 -1.68 7.94 -15.52
C VAL A 62 -1.39 6.67 -14.72
N THR A 63 -0.56 5.77 -15.25
CA THR A 63 -0.17 4.54 -14.58
C THR A 63 0.58 4.83 -13.28
N GLY A 64 1.43 5.85 -13.27
CA GLY A 64 2.16 6.29 -12.09
C GLY A 64 1.24 6.86 -11.01
N ALA A 65 0.22 7.63 -11.40
CA ALA A 65 -0.79 8.13 -10.48
C ALA A 65 -1.59 7.00 -9.82
N PHE A 66 -2.00 5.98 -10.59
CA PHE A 66 -2.63 4.78 -10.03
C PHE A 66 -1.69 4.00 -9.11
N GLY A 67 -0.41 3.85 -9.49
CA GLY A 67 0.59 3.21 -8.64
C GLY A 67 0.77 3.92 -7.30
N ALA A 68 0.88 5.25 -7.32
CA ALA A 68 0.95 6.07 -6.12
C ALA A 68 -0.31 5.97 -5.25
N PHE A 69 -1.50 5.90 -5.87
CA PHE A 69 -2.76 5.71 -5.17
C PHE A 69 -2.82 4.36 -4.44
N PHE A 70 -2.42 3.26 -5.10
CA PHE A 70 -2.38 1.94 -4.46
C PHE A 70 -1.32 1.84 -3.36
N LEU A 71 -0.17 2.48 -3.55
CA LEU A 71 0.84 2.62 -2.49
C LEU A 71 0.27 3.36 -1.27
N TYR A 72 -0.42 4.47 -1.49
CA TYR A 72 -1.04 5.26 -0.42
C TYR A 72 -2.07 4.42 0.36
N MET A 73 -3.00 3.77 -0.34
CA MET A 73 -4.00 2.90 0.30
C MET A 73 -3.39 1.72 1.04
N GLY A 74 -2.40 1.07 0.44
CA GLY A 74 -1.71 -0.08 1.05
C GLY A 74 -0.96 0.34 2.32
N VAL A 75 -0.26 1.48 2.28
CA VAL A 75 0.46 2.02 3.44
C VAL A 75 -0.50 2.46 4.54
N ASP A 76 -1.63 3.10 4.22
CA ASP A 76 -2.62 3.51 5.24
C ASP A 76 -3.25 2.29 5.95
N LYS A 77 -3.56 1.22 5.19
CA LYS A 77 -4.03 -0.05 5.77
C LYS A 77 -3.01 -0.67 6.72
N ILE A 78 -1.73 -0.64 6.35
CA ILE A 78 -0.64 -1.16 7.20
C ILE A 78 -0.45 -0.25 8.44
N LYS A 79 -0.43 1.07 8.28
CA LYS A 79 -0.19 2.04 9.37
C LYS A 79 -1.30 2.07 10.42
N ASN A 80 -2.57 1.96 10.02
CA ASN A 80 -3.68 1.99 10.96
C ASN A 80 -3.65 0.80 11.93
N ILE A 81 -3.03 -0.32 11.53
CA ILE A 81 -2.84 -1.47 12.41
C ILE A 81 -1.69 -1.22 13.41
N PHE A 82 -0.56 -0.65 12.99
CA PHE A 82 0.55 -0.35 13.92
C PHE A 82 0.21 0.71 14.96
N LYS A 83 -0.66 1.67 14.63
CA LYS A 83 -1.17 2.62 15.62
C LYS A 83 -2.03 1.94 16.69
N ASN A 84 -2.84 0.95 16.31
CA ASN A 84 -3.68 0.20 17.23
C ASN A 84 -2.90 -0.84 18.07
N VAL A 85 -1.66 -1.18 17.70
CA VAL A 85 -0.82 -2.11 18.48
C VAL A 85 0.08 -1.36 19.49
N GLY A 86 0.29 -0.05 19.30
CA GLY A 86 1.16 0.78 20.16
C GLY A 86 0.49 1.34 21.42
N ASP A 87 -0.83 1.59 21.37
CA ASP A 87 -1.58 2.15 22.51
C ASP A 87 -2.02 1.08 23.55
N ASP A 88 -1.91 -0.21 23.22
CA ASP A 88 -2.36 -1.32 24.06
C ASP A 88 -1.25 -1.99 24.88
N ILE A 89 -0.02 -1.42 24.93
CA ILE A 89 1.00 -1.85 25.89
C ILE A 89 0.80 -1.01 27.17
N PRO A 90 0.22 -1.57 28.25
CA PRO A 90 0.09 -0.83 29.50
C PRO A 90 1.49 -0.55 30.02
N THR A 91 1.85 0.72 30.19
CA THR A 91 3.10 1.13 30.84
C THR A 91 2.99 1.14 32.37
N GLU A 92 2.17 0.25 32.94
CA GLU A 92 2.09 0.01 34.40
C GLU A 92 2.29 -1.47 34.73
#